data_AF-B2W089-F1
#
_entry.id   AF-B2W089-F1
#
_cell.length_a   1.000
_cell.length_b   1.000
_cell.length_c   1.000
_cell.angle_alpha   90.00
_cell.angle_beta   90.00
_cell.angle_gamma   90.00
#
_symmetry.space_group_name_H-M   'P 1'
#
loop_
_entity.id
_entity.type
_entity.pdbx_description
1 polymer ?
#
loop_
_entity_poly.entity_id
_entity_poly.type
_entity_poly.pdbx_seq_one_letter_code
_entity_poly.pdbx_strand_id
1 'polypeptide(L)'
;MRYTTTIFAVFAAAAMAAPASLNVRGDEICTPVSYTISDYTLTTSPISGTVDFTFQSSFSVGTLDDPVQSGAHCGASGASVPNSNECQVANRRLLFDLRGPQEQAYYQITHTWSCNGSTWMSGNAVRIDPLNCHTEGESRVCTGGPQTFAPQNVRKICSTPTCPTA
;
A
#
# COMPACT_ATOMS: atom_id res chain seq x y z
N MET A 1 38.94 -14.60 -76.05
CA MET A 1 39.18 -15.34 -74.80
C MET A 1 39.09 -14.38 -73.63
N ARG A 2 38.42 -14.83 -72.54
CA ARG A 2 38.34 -14.24 -71.19
C ARG A 2 37.27 -13.16 -70.94
N TYR A 3 36.09 -13.65 -70.56
CA TYR A 3 35.12 -12.92 -69.73
C TYR A 3 35.51 -13.15 -68.26
N THR A 4 35.71 -12.09 -67.49
CA THR A 4 35.95 -12.17 -66.04
C THR A 4 34.69 -11.67 -65.33
N THR A 5 33.90 -12.60 -64.79
CA THR A 5 32.69 -12.30 -64.03
C THR A 5 33.04 -12.21 -62.55
N THR A 6 32.94 -11.03 -61.94
CA THR A 6 33.08 -10.83 -60.50
C THR A 6 31.69 -10.84 -59.84
N ILE A 7 31.45 -11.84 -59.00
CA ILE A 7 30.24 -11.96 -58.17
C ILE A 7 30.51 -11.26 -56.84
N PHE A 8 29.80 -10.17 -56.55
CA PHE A 8 29.77 -9.53 -55.23
C PHE A 8 28.71 -10.24 -54.36
N ALA A 9 29.16 -10.97 -53.34
CA ALA A 9 28.28 -11.54 -52.32
C ALA A 9 27.97 -10.50 -51.25
N VAL A 10 26.72 -10.05 -51.18
CA VAL A 10 26.21 -9.18 -50.12
C VAL A 10 25.77 -10.06 -48.95
N PHE A 11 26.55 -10.07 -47.87
CA PHE A 11 26.12 -10.66 -46.60
C PHE A 11 25.14 -9.73 -45.92
N ALA A 12 23.84 -10.02 -46.04
CA ALA A 12 22.81 -9.39 -45.20
C ALA A 12 22.95 -9.95 -43.77
N ALA A 13 23.66 -9.22 -42.91
CA ALA A 13 23.65 -9.49 -41.48
C ALA A 13 22.26 -9.12 -40.92
N ALA A 14 21.39 -10.11 -40.77
CA ALA A 14 20.18 -9.96 -39.98
C ALA A 14 20.59 -9.84 -38.51
N ALA A 15 20.74 -8.60 -38.04
CA ALA A 15 20.86 -8.31 -36.62
C ALA A 15 19.52 -8.64 -35.96
N MET A 16 19.41 -9.84 -35.40
CA MET A 16 18.39 -10.21 -34.45
C MET A 16 18.57 -9.30 -33.22
N ALA A 17 17.91 -8.14 -33.19
CA ALA A 17 17.72 -7.41 -31.96
C ALA A 17 16.88 -8.29 -31.04
N ALA A 18 17.55 -8.98 -30.10
CA ALA A 18 16.85 -9.69 -29.04
C ALA A 18 15.91 -8.68 -28.35
N PRO A 19 14.66 -9.08 -28.03
CA PRO A 19 13.80 -8.21 -27.24
C PRO A 19 14.56 -7.92 -25.95
N ALA A 20 14.89 -6.65 -25.73
CA ALA A 20 15.32 -6.22 -24.42
C ALA A 20 14.14 -6.53 -23.51
N SER A 21 14.26 -7.57 -22.70
CA SER A 21 13.42 -7.75 -21.53
C SER A 21 13.57 -6.46 -20.74
N LEU A 22 12.55 -5.58 -20.80
CA LEU A 22 12.41 -4.46 -19.91
C LEU A 22 12.44 -5.07 -18.51
N ASN A 23 13.61 -5.00 -17.86
CA ASN A 23 13.74 -5.29 -16.45
C ASN A 23 12.82 -4.27 -15.76
N VAL A 24 11.58 -4.68 -15.48
CA VAL A 24 10.81 -4.10 -14.39
C VAL A 24 11.78 -4.13 -13.22
N ARG A 25 12.19 -2.96 -12.73
CA ARG A 25 13.13 -2.90 -11.60
C ARG A 25 12.48 -3.76 -10.52
N GLY A 26 13.16 -4.79 -10.01
CA GLY A 26 12.52 -5.78 -9.13
C GLY A 26 11.84 -5.18 -7.90
N ASP A 27 12.18 -3.94 -7.56
CA ASP A 27 11.57 -3.11 -6.53
C ASP A 27 10.14 -2.63 -6.86
N GLU A 28 9.79 -2.41 -8.13
CA GLU A 28 8.47 -1.91 -8.53
C GLU A 28 7.35 -2.93 -8.22
N ILE A 29 7.69 -4.21 -8.35
CA ILE A 29 6.86 -5.37 -7.97
C ILE A 29 6.59 -5.40 -6.46
N CYS A 30 7.53 -4.89 -5.66
CA CYS A 30 7.43 -4.85 -4.21
C CYS A 30 6.66 -3.65 -3.68
N THR A 31 6.11 -2.79 -4.54
CA THR A 31 5.30 -1.64 -4.11
C THR A 31 3.82 -1.92 -4.33
N PRO A 32 2.96 -1.70 -3.32
CA PRO A 32 1.54 -1.77 -3.57
C PRO A 32 1.14 -0.68 -4.56
N VAL A 33 0.16 -0.98 -5.41
CA VAL A 33 -0.42 -0.04 -6.37
C VAL A 33 -1.58 0.76 -5.77
N SER A 34 -2.27 0.18 -4.79
CA SER A 34 -3.38 0.83 -4.10
C SER A 34 -3.59 0.26 -2.71
N TYR A 35 -4.16 1.10 -1.85
CA TYR A 35 -4.78 0.72 -0.59
C TYR A 35 -6.28 1.00 -0.63
N THR A 36 -7.06 0.16 0.03
CA THR A 36 -8.50 0.35 0.19
C THR A 36 -8.86 0.25 1.65
N ILE A 37 -9.57 1.25 2.16
CA ILE A 37 -10.27 1.20 3.46
C ILE A 37 -11.75 0.95 3.17
N SER A 38 -12.35 -0.01 3.87
CA SER A 38 -13.75 -0.43 3.72
C SER A 38 -14.38 -0.66 5.09
N ASP A 39 -15.71 -0.73 5.12
CA ASP A 39 -16.50 -0.99 6.34
C ASP A 39 -16.15 -0.05 7.51
N TYR A 40 -15.82 1.22 7.18
CA TYR A 40 -15.40 2.18 8.19
C TYR A 40 -16.59 2.59 9.05
N THR A 41 -16.42 2.48 10.36
CA THR A 41 -17.34 2.99 11.37
C THR A 41 -16.56 3.75 12.45
N LEU A 42 -17.12 4.86 12.91
CA LEU A 42 -16.64 5.64 14.03
C LEU A 42 -17.82 6.01 14.91
N THR A 43 -17.80 5.56 16.16
CA THR A 43 -18.77 5.93 17.17
C THR A 43 -18.08 6.76 18.24
N THR A 44 -18.54 7.99 18.46
CA THR A 44 -18.01 8.88 19.50
C THR A 44 -19.10 9.33 20.45
N SER A 45 -18.76 9.50 21.72
CA SER A 45 -19.62 10.06 22.76
C SER A 45 -18.77 10.97 23.67
N PRO A 46 -19.36 11.67 24.65
CA PRO A 46 -18.59 12.48 25.60
C PRO A 46 -17.56 11.69 26.42
N ILE A 47 -17.70 10.37 26.51
CA ILE A 47 -16.86 9.50 27.36
C ILE A 47 -16.20 8.34 26.60
N SER A 48 -16.44 8.20 25.30
CA SER A 48 -15.90 7.10 24.51
C SER A 48 -15.68 7.44 23.04
N GLY A 49 -14.72 6.74 22.43
CA GLY A 49 -14.50 6.70 20.99
C GLY A 49 -14.18 5.27 20.58
N THR A 50 -14.84 4.78 19.54
CA THR A 50 -14.61 3.45 18.95
C THR A 50 -14.55 3.60 17.44
N VAL A 51 -13.51 3.06 16.83
CA VAL A 51 -13.32 3.02 15.38
C VAL A 51 -13.09 1.59 14.94
N ASP A 52 -13.69 1.21 13.81
CA ASP A 52 -13.48 -0.07 13.16
C ASP A 52 -13.44 0.12 11.64
N PHE A 53 -12.53 -0.56 10.95
CA PHE A 53 -12.46 -0.60 9.49
C PHE A 53 -11.64 -1.79 8.98
N THR A 54 -11.83 -2.16 7.72
CA THR A 54 -10.99 -3.12 7.01
C THR A 54 -10.02 -2.38 6.09
N PHE A 55 -8.73 -2.68 6.18
CA PHE A 55 -7.69 -2.14 5.31
C PHE A 55 -7.11 -3.24 4.42
N GLN A 56 -7.02 -3.00 3.12
CA GLN A 56 -6.49 -3.96 2.15
C GLN A 56 -5.42 -3.33 1.26
N SER A 57 -4.35 -4.08 1.01
CA SER A 57 -3.30 -3.73 0.04
C SER A 57 -3.50 -4.48 -1.29
N SER A 58 -3.15 -3.82 -2.38
CA SER A 58 -3.13 -4.43 -3.71
C SER A 58 -1.80 -4.15 -4.38
N PHE A 59 -1.25 -5.14 -5.06
CA PHE A 59 0.03 -5.08 -5.78
C PHE A 59 -0.21 -5.39 -7.26
N SER A 60 0.68 -4.91 -8.12
CA SER A 60 0.60 -5.11 -9.58
C SER A 60 0.81 -6.56 -10.00
N VAL A 61 1.48 -7.34 -9.16
CA VAL A 61 1.69 -8.77 -9.30
C VAL A 61 0.89 -9.52 -8.23
N GLY A 62 0.82 -10.85 -8.34
CA GLY A 62 0.07 -11.72 -7.43
C GLY A 62 0.49 -11.67 -5.94
N THR A 63 0.24 -12.76 -5.22
CA THR A 63 0.38 -12.78 -3.76
C THR A 63 1.82 -12.56 -3.32
N LEU A 64 2.06 -11.53 -2.50
CA LEU A 64 3.32 -11.30 -1.79
C LEU A 64 3.19 -11.79 -0.34
N ASP A 65 4.29 -11.85 0.40
CA ASP A 65 4.24 -12.04 1.87
C ASP A 65 3.72 -10.76 2.54
N ASP A 66 2.43 -10.53 2.39
CA ASP A 66 1.71 -9.43 3.00
C ASP A 66 0.31 -9.91 3.46
N PRO A 67 0.08 -10.11 4.78
CA PRO A 67 -1.21 -10.52 5.32
C PRO A 67 -2.29 -9.44 5.14
N VAL A 68 -1.92 -8.22 4.76
CA VAL A 68 -2.86 -7.13 4.49
C VAL A 68 -3.52 -7.27 3.12
N GLN A 69 -2.96 -8.07 2.19
CA GLN A 69 -3.55 -8.29 0.85
C GLN A 69 -4.93 -8.96 0.92
N SER A 70 -5.19 -9.77 1.95
CA SER A 70 -6.49 -10.42 2.18
C SER A 70 -7.50 -9.54 2.94
N GLY A 71 -7.12 -8.33 3.33
CA GLY A 71 -7.91 -7.48 4.22
C GLY A 71 -7.54 -7.70 5.69
N ALA A 72 -7.16 -6.61 6.35
CA ALA A 72 -6.80 -6.54 7.74
C ALA A 72 -7.90 -5.77 8.51
N HIS A 73 -8.44 -6.38 9.57
CA HIS A 73 -9.36 -5.66 10.46
C HIS A 73 -8.59 -4.75 11.41
N CYS A 74 -8.95 -3.48 11.45
CA CYS A 74 -8.37 -2.45 12.30
C CYS A 74 -9.47 -1.91 13.21
N GLY A 75 -9.30 -2.06 14.52
CA GLY A 75 -10.27 -1.58 15.50
C GLY A 75 -9.59 -1.05 16.76
N ALA A 76 -10.15 0.00 17.34
CA ALA A 76 -9.69 0.52 18.63
C ALA A 76 -10.82 1.23 19.38
N SER A 77 -10.82 1.09 20.70
CA SER A 77 -11.82 1.70 21.59
C SER A 77 -11.16 2.28 22.84
N GLY A 78 -11.64 3.42 23.32
CA GLY A 78 -11.18 4.06 24.55
C GLY A 78 -12.06 5.25 24.94
N ALA A 79 -11.62 6.06 25.92
CA ALA A 79 -12.27 7.33 26.25
C ALA A 79 -12.25 8.31 25.05
N SER A 80 -11.14 8.28 24.33
CA SER A 80 -11.02 8.66 22.92
C SER A 80 -10.37 7.49 22.18
N VAL A 81 -10.47 7.44 20.86
CA VAL A 81 -9.69 6.48 20.07
C VAL A 81 -8.20 6.66 20.41
N PRO A 82 -7.49 5.61 20.89
CA PRO A 82 -6.09 5.71 21.25
C PRO A 82 -5.18 5.86 20.02
N ASN A 83 -3.88 6.05 20.26
CA ASN A 83 -2.85 5.97 19.22
C ASN A 83 -2.05 4.68 19.37
N SER A 84 -1.25 4.37 18.36
CA SER A 84 -0.41 3.18 18.21
C SER A 84 -1.24 1.91 18.20
N ASN A 85 -2.37 1.95 17.49
CA ASN A 85 -3.30 0.84 17.39
C ASN A 85 -2.78 -0.17 16.38
N GLU A 86 -2.82 -1.44 16.78
CA GLU A 86 -2.42 -2.56 15.96
C GLU A 86 -3.65 -3.16 15.27
N CYS A 87 -3.60 -3.30 13.96
CA CYS A 87 -4.62 -4.06 13.25
C CYS A 87 -4.39 -5.57 13.44
N GLN A 88 -5.44 -6.36 13.25
CA GLN A 88 -5.46 -7.80 13.40
C GLN A 88 -4.73 -8.51 12.25
N VAL A 89 -3.41 -8.34 12.21
CA VAL A 89 -2.50 -9.02 11.28
C VAL A 89 -1.28 -9.52 12.02
N ALA A 90 -0.71 -10.61 11.52
CA ALA A 90 0.49 -11.19 12.09
C ALA A 90 1.65 -10.17 12.11
N ASN A 91 2.50 -10.28 13.12
CA ASN A 91 3.75 -9.53 13.24
C ASN A 91 3.60 -8.00 13.19
N ARG A 92 2.43 -7.46 13.61
CA ARG A 92 2.24 -6.03 13.82
C ARG A 92 2.48 -5.18 12.56
N ARG A 93 2.18 -5.78 11.40
CA ARG A 93 2.51 -5.25 10.06
C ARG A 93 1.65 -4.05 9.66
N LEU A 94 0.57 -3.75 10.37
CA LEU A 94 -0.31 -2.63 10.09
C LEU A 94 -0.69 -1.91 11.37
N LEU A 95 -0.41 -0.61 11.40
CA LEU A 95 -0.70 0.30 12.51
C LEU A 95 -1.53 1.48 12.04
N PHE A 96 -2.34 2.03 12.94
CA PHE A 96 -2.98 3.31 12.71
C PHE A 96 -2.95 4.24 13.95
N ASP A 97 -2.81 5.53 13.67
CA ASP A 97 -2.81 6.61 14.65
C ASP A 97 -3.76 7.73 14.21
N LEU A 98 -4.35 8.46 15.13
CA LEU A 98 -5.04 9.72 14.85
C LEU A 98 -4.04 10.82 14.46
N ARG A 99 -4.38 11.59 13.42
CA ARG A 99 -3.66 12.81 13.01
C ARG A 99 -4.36 14.10 13.42
N GLY A 100 -5.45 14.00 14.17
CA GLY A 100 -6.26 15.12 14.64
C GLY A 100 -7.39 14.62 15.55
N PRO A 101 -8.39 15.47 15.83
CA PRO A 101 -9.60 15.05 16.54
C PRO A 101 -10.25 13.83 15.87
N GLN A 102 -10.74 12.88 16.67
CA GLN A 102 -11.29 11.61 16.16
C GLN A 102 -12.47 11.82 15.20
N GLU A 103 -13.26 12.88 15.41
CA GLU A 103 -14.43 13.26 14.59
C GLU A 103 -14.05 13.63 13.15
N GLN A 104 -12.76 13.90 12.90
CA GLN A 104 -12.25 14.21 11.57
C GLN A 104 -11.93 12.97 10.73
N ALA A 105 -12.00 11.76 11.31
CA ALA A 105 -11.63 10.50 10.67
C ALA A 105 -10.29 10.58 9.91
N TYR A 106 -9.31 11.26 10.51
CA TYR A 106 -8.02 11.52 9.88
C TYR A 106 -6.92 10.73 10.57
N TYR A 107 -6.33 9.78 9.83
CA TYR A 107 -5.43 8.78 10.35
C TYR A 107 -4.06 8.81 9.67
N GLN A 108 -3.04 8.38 10.40
CA GLN A 108 -1.76 7.95 9.88
C GLN A 108 -1.80 6.42 9.84
N ILE A 109 -1.70 5.85 8.64
CA ILE A 109 -1.57 4.40 8.46
C ILE A 109 -0.11 4.07 8.18
N THR A 110 0.46 3.15 8.96
CA THR A 110 1.79 2.61 8.74
C THR A 110 1.67 1.14 8.39
N HIS A 111 2.09 0.78 7.18
CA HIS A 111 2.03 -0.58 6.66
C HIS A 111 3.44 -1.08 6.36
N THR A 112 3.78 -2.28 6.83
CA THR A 112 5.08 -2.95 6.65
C THR A 112 4.88 -4.34 6.06
N TRP A 113 5.63 -4.69 5.02
CA TRP A 113 5.54 -6.00 4.35
C TRP A 113 6.91 -6.52 3.95
N SER A 114 6.97 -7.79 3.52
CA SER A 114 8.18 -8.43 3.04
C SER A 114 8.08 -8.69 1.54
N CYS A 115 9.15 -8.38 0.80
CA CYS A 115 9.25 -8.68 -0.63
C CYS A 115 10.71 -8.84 -1.04
N ASN A 116 11.01 -9.88 -1.82
CA ASN A 116 12.36 -10.18 -2.33
C ASN A 116 13.43 -10.18 -1.21
N GLY A 117 13.13 -10.82 -0.07
CA GLY A 117 14.04 -10.92 1.08
C GLY A 117 14.28 -9.61 1.82
N SER A 118 13.52 -8.56 1.51
CA SER A 118 13.64 -7.23 2.10
C SER A 118 12.35 -6.83 2.80
N THR A 119 12.46 -6.03 3.86
CA THR A 119 11.30 -5.41 4.50
C THR A 119 11.04 -4.04 3.88
N TRP A 120 9.77 -3.73 3.64
CA TRP A 120 9.30 -2.48 3.07
C TRP A 120 8.29 -1.82 3.99
N MET A 121 8.14 -0.51 3.87
CA MET A 121 7.21 0.28 4.65
C MET A 121 6.56 1.36 3.80
N SER A 122 5.31 1.70 4.12
CA SER A 122 4.65 2.92 3.66
C SER A 122 4.04 3.67 4.83
N GLY A 123 3.87 4.98 4.65
CA GLY A 123 3.23 5.84 5.63
C GLY A 123 2.26 6.77 4.93
N ASN A 124 0.96 6.62 5.23
CA ASN A 124 -0.12 7.32 4.53
C ASN A 124 -0.92 8.15 5.52
N ALA A 125 -1.06 9.44 5.26
CA ALA A 125 -2.02 10.27 5.94
C ALA A 125 -3.34 10.19 5.16
N VAL A 126 -4.38 9.59 5.74
CA VAL A 126 -5.66 9.36 5.06
C VAL A 126 -6.80 9.92 5.89
N ARG A 127 -7.59 10.79 5.26
CA ARG A 127 -8.87 11.24 5.80
C ARG A 127 -9.97 10.41 5.14
N ILE A 128 -10.84 9.81 5.94
CA ILE A 128 -12.00 9.08 5.42
C ILE A 128 -13.06 10.10 5.02
N ASP A 129 -13.42 10.11 3.74
CA ASP A 129 -14.37 11.05 3.16
C ASP A 129 -15.02 10.44 1.88
N PRO A 130 -16.34 10.56 1.66
CA PRO A 130 -17.34 11.18 2.54
C PRO A 130 -17.68 10.34 3.78
N LEU A 131 -18.10 11.02 4.85
CA LEU A 131 -18.69 10.40 6.04
C LEU A 131 -20.21 10.63 6.08
N ASN A 132 -20.96 9.56 6.33
CA ASN A 132 -22.37 9.63 6.65
C ASN A 132 -22.54 9.48 8.16
N CYS A 133 -22.93 10.56 8.83
CA CYS A 133 -23.03 10.59 10.28
C CYS A 133 -24.45 10.92 10.75
N HIS A 134 -24.89 10.23 11.80
CA HIS A 134 -26.11 10.51 12.53
C HIS A 134 -25.86 10.45 14.04
N THR A 135 -26.84 10.93 14.81
CA THR A 135 -26.76 10.94 16.28
C THR A 135 -27.74 9.90 16.84
N GLU A 136 -27.27 9.08 17.76
CA GLU A 136 -28.04 8.09 18.51
C GLU A 136 -27.86 8.35 20.01
N GLY A 137 -28.84 9.02 20.62
CA GLY A 137 -28.72 9.46 22.01
C GLY A 137 -27.56 10.46 22.19
N GLU A 138 -26.59 10.12 23.03
CA GLU A 138 -25.37 10.91 23.26
C GLU A 138 -24.21 10.53 22.31
N SER A 139 -24.42 9.53 21.45
CA SER A 139 -23.39 9.05 20.54
C SER A 139 -23.57 9.63 19.13
N ARG A 140 -22.46 9.95 18.47
CA ARG A 140 -22.40 10.23 17.04
C ARG A 140 -21.82 9.01 16.35
N VAL A 141 -22.58 8.42 15.43
CA VAL A 141 -22.16 7.29 14.63
C VAL A 141 -21.89 7.80 13.23
N CYS A 142 -20.70 7.54 12.72
CA CYS A 142 -20.26 7.88 11.37
C CYS A 142 -19.86 6.61 10.63
N THR A 143 -20.25 6.51 9.36
CA THR A 143 -19.85 5.43 8.46
C THR A 143 -19.19 6.01 7.21
N GLY A 144 -18.30 5.25 6.57
CA GLY A 144 -17.59 5.71 5.38
C GLY A 144 -17.02 4.58 4.52
N GLY A 145 -16.51 4.97 3.35
CA GLY A 145 -15.88 4.06 2.40
C GLY A 145 -16.87 3.22 1.55
N PRO A 146 -16.34 2.32 0.70
CA PRO A 146 -14.91 2.06 0.51
C PRO A 146 -14.18 3.26 -0.12
N GLN A 147 -12.95 3.50 0.32
CA GLN A 147 -12.07 4.56 -0.18
C GLN A 147 -10.73 3.96 -0.61
N THR A 148 -10.37 4.16 -1.87
CA THR A 148 -9.11 3.70 -2.45
C THR A 148 -8.15 4.86 -2.67
N PHE A 149 -6.89 4.66 -2.35
CA PHE A 149 -5.83 5.67 -2.51
C PHE A 149 -4.48 5.04 -2.85
N ALA A 150 -3.61 5.85 -3.45
CA ALA A 150 -2.25 5.43 -3.80
C ALA A 150 -1.35 5.40 -2.54
N PRO A 151 -0.45 4.40 -2.42
CA PRO A 151 0.54 4.36 -1.36
C PRO A 151 1.50 5.57 -1.41
N GLN A 152 1.83 6.08 -0.24
CA GLN A 152 2.74 7.21 -0.03
C GLN A 152 3.91 6.80 0.88
N ASN A 153 5.02 7.53 0.75
CA ASN A 153 6.24 7.32 1.55
C ASN A 153 6.72 5.85 1.55
N VAL A 154 6.52 5.16 0.42
CA VAL A 154 6.96 3.78 0.22
C VAL A 154 8.47 3.75 0.18
N ARG A 155 9.07 2.92 1.03
CA ARG A 155 10.52 2.75 1.12
C ARG A 155 10.88 1.37 1.63
N LYS A 156 12.02 0.88 1.20
CA LYS A 156 12.67 -0.29 1.79
C LYS A 156 13.23 0.09 3.17
N ILE A 157 13.00 -0.76 4.18
CA ILE A 157 13.64 -0.62 5.49
C ILE A 157 15.03 -1.24 5.39
N CYS A 158 16.04 -0.44 5.69
CA CYS A 158 17.42 -0.87 5.72
C CYS A 158 17.97 -0.76 7.14
N SER A 159 18.93 -1.62 7.48
CA SER A 159 19.63 -1.60 8.77
C SER A 159 20.54 -0.37 8.94
N THR A 160 20.73 0.40 7.88
CA THR A 160 21.44 1.68 7.83
C THR A 160 20.55 2.75 7.18
N PRO A 161 20.82 4.06 7.39
CA PRO A 161 19.97 5.16 6.90
C PRO A 161 19.75 5.20 5.39
N THR A 162 20.64 4.58 4.62
CA THR A 162 20.58 4.50 3.15
C THR A 162 20.62 3.05 2.72
N CYS A 163 19.63 2.64 1.91
CA CYS A 163 19.65 1.33 1.27
C CYS A 163 20.71 1.29 0.15
N PRO A 164 21.60 0.28 0.10
CA PRO A 164 22.44 0.07 -1.06
C PRO A 164 21.55 -0.18 -2.28
N THR A 165 21.76 0.57 -3.35
CA THR A 165 21.19 0.27 -4.67
C THR A 165 21.95 -0.95 -5.22
N ALA A 166 21.25 -2.05 -5.43
CA ALA A 166 21.78 -3.19 -6.18
C ALA A 166 21.90 -2.85 -7.67
#